data_AF-A0A661Z2F4-F1
#
_entry.id   AF-A0A661Z2F4-F1
#
_cell.length_a   1.000
_cell.length_b   1.000
_cell.length_c   1.000
_cell.angle_alpha   90.00
_cell.angle_beta   90.00
_cell.angle_gamma   90.00
#
_symmetry.space_group_name_H-M   'P 1'
#
loop_
_entity.id
_entity.type
_entity.pdbx_description
1 polymer ?
#
loop_
_entity_poly.entity_id
_entity_poly.type
_entity_poly.pdbx_seq_one_letter_code
_entity_poly.pdbx_strand_id
1 'polypeptide(L)'
;ISFILLIGPILEEKYGGRTLLLMMAITALFTALLNNIFFSTGIIGASGIVFMMIILVSFTNSKENEIPLTFILVLFLYIGKELFMAFENDSTSQFAHIMGGLVGAVFGFTPFIKKRI
;
A
#
# COMPACT_ATOMS: atom_id res chain seq x y z
N ILE A 1 -0.32 -11.06 -7.99
CA ILE A 1 -0.90 -12.02 -7.01
C ILE A 1 0.16 -12.64 -6.09
N SER A 2 1.35 -13.01 -6.61
CA SER A 2 2.42 -13.65 -5.83
C SER A 2 2.83 -12.86 -4.58
N PHE A 3 2.92 -11.52 -4.67
CA PHE A 3 3.20 -10.67 -3.50
C PHE A 3 2.10 -10.71 -2.43
N ILE A 4 0.82 -10.87 -2.81
CA ILE A 4 -0.28 -10.99 -1.84
C ILE A 4 -0.14 -12.30 -1.07
N LEU A 5 0.21 -13.39 -1.75
CA LEU A 5 0.42 -14.70 -1.10
C LEU A 5 1.67 -14.72 -0.21
N LEU A 6 2.71 -13.97 -0.57
CA LEU A 6 3.94 -13.88 0.21
C LEU A 6 3.82 -12.95 1.43
N ILE A 7 3.24 -11.76 1.24
CA ILE A 7 3.21 -10.70 2.26
C ILE A 7 1.90 -10.74 3.08
N GLY A 8 0.80 -11.18 2.46
CA GLY A 8 -0.51 -11.25 3.08
C GLY A 8 -0.52 -12.00 4.43
N PRO A 9 0.03 -13.24 4.52
CA PRO A 9 0.09 -13.96 5.78
C PRO A 9 0.84 -13.21 6.89
N ILE A 10 1.96 -12.57 6.56
CA ILE A 10 2.76 -11.77 7.52
C ILE A 10 1.93 -10.61 8.08
N LEU A 11 1.18 -9.93 7.22
CA LEU A 11 0.31 -8.82 7.63
C LEU A 11 -0.96 -9.30 8.35
N GLU A 12 -1.48 -10.46 7.98
CA GLU A 12 -2.62 -11.08 8.65
C GLU A 12 -2.27 -11.51 10.08
N GLU A 13 -1.09 -12.09 10.28
CA GLU A 13 -0.55 -12.39 11.60
C GLU A 13 -0.40 -11.10 12.42
N LYS A 14 0.22 -10.06 11.83
CA LYS A 14 0.48 -8.78 12.53
C LYS A 14 -0.79 -7.97 12.85
N TYR A 15 -1.73 -7.84 11.93
CA TYR A 15 -2.89 -6.94 12.06
C TYR A 15 -4.22 -7.67 12.27
N GLY A 16 -4.26 -8.98 12.00
CA GLY A 16 -5.47 -9.79 11.99
C GLY A 16 -6.22 -9.73 10.65
N GLY A 17 -6.77 -10.87 10.22
CA GLY A 17 -7.45 -10.99 8.92
C GLY A 17 -8.61 -10.01 8.70
N ARG A 18 -9.42 -9.73 9.73
CA ARG A 18 -10.51 -8.73 9.66
C ARG A 18 -9.99 -7.32 9.38
N THR A 19 -8.95 -6.90 10.10
CA THR A 19 -8.34 -5.58 9.93
C THR A 19 -7.70 -5.47 8.56
N LEU A 20 -6.94 -6.50 8.16
CA LEU A 20 -6.29 -6.53 6.86
C LEU A 20 -7.31 -6.48 5.71
N LEU A 21 -8.42 -7.22 5.81
CA LEU A 21 -9.51 -7.18 4.83
C LEU A 21 -10.12 -5.77 4.70
N LEU A 22 -10.34 -5.08 5.84
CA LEU A 22 -10.82 -3.70 5.83
C LEU A 22 -9.81 -2.74 5.18
N MET A 23 -8.51 -2.89 5.48
CA MET A 23 -7.45 -2.12 4.83
C MET A 23 -7.46 -2.33 3.31
N MET A 24 -7.59 -3.57 2.83
CA MET A 24 -7.69 -3.89 1.41
C MET A 24 -8.93 -3.25 0.77
N ALA A 25 -10.09 -3.35 1.42
CA ALA A 25 -11.34 -2.77 0.93
C ALA A 25 -11.28 -1.24 0.83
N ILE A 26 -10.75 -0.58 1.87
CA ILE A 26 -10.54 0.87 1.87
C ILE A 26 -9.57 1.28 0.76
N THR A 27 -8.44 0.56 0.61
CA THR A 27 -7.44 0.85 -0.42
C THR A 27 -8.04 0.73 -1.82
N ALA A 28 -8.79 -0.34 -2.09
CA ALA A 28 -9.44 -0.57 -3.37
C ALA A 28 -10.49 0.50 -3.67
N LEU A 29 -11.35 0.83 -2.69
CA LEU A 29 -12.38 1.84 -2.83
C LEU A 29 -11.78 3.22 -3.08
N PHE A 30 -10.80 3.62 -2.27
CA PHE A 30 -10.16 4.94 -2.38
C PHE A 30 -9.44 5.11 -3.72
N THR A 31 -8.70 4.08 -4.13
CA THR A 31 -7.96 4.09 -5.41
C THR A 31 -8.93 4.14 -6.60
N ALA A 32 -10.01 3.36 -6.57
CA ALA A 32 -11.03 3.36 -7.63
C ALA A 32 -11.80 4.69 -7.71
N LEU A 33 -12.20 5.27 -6.57
CA LEU A 33 -12.89 6.55 -6.51
C LEU A 33 -12.02 7.67 -7.11
N LEU A 34 -10.76 7.77 -6.69
CA LEU A 34 -9.88 8.80 -7.22
C LEU A 34 -9.55 8.57 -8.70
N ASN A 35 -9.35 7.33 -9.12
CA ASN A 35 -9.13 7.03 -10.53
C ASN A 35 -10.31 7.50 -11.40
N ASN A 36 -11.54 7.24 -11.00
CA ASN A 36 -12.73 7.68 -11.75
C ASN A 36 -12.90 9.21 -11.79
N ILE A 37 -12.24 9.95 -10.89
CA ILE A 37 -12.23 11.41 -10.88
C ILE A 37 -11.16 11.96 -11.82
N PHE A 38 -9.97 11.37 -11.82
CA PHE A 38 -8.80 11.89 -12.54
C PHE A 38 -8.56 11.26 -13.92
N PHE A 39 -9.09 10.06 -14.16
CA PHE A 39 -8.85 9.27 -15.37
C PHE A 39 -10.16 8.71 -15.94
N SER A 40 -10.21 8.56 -17.26
CA SER A 40 -11.32 7.90 -17.98
C SER A 40 -11.08 6.40 -18.23
N THR A 41 -9.93 5.89 -17.78
CA THR A 41 -9.51 4.49 -17.90
C THR A 41 -9.89 3.71 -16.64
N GLY A 42 -10.25 2.45 -16.79
CA GLY A 42 -10.52 1.57 -15.65
C GLY A 42 -9.23 1.06 -15.00
N ILE A 43 -9.24 0.85 -13.69
CA ILE A 43 -8.17 0.11 -13.01
C ILE A 43 -8.41 -1.37 -13.20
N ILE A 44 -7.42 -2.09 -13.73
CA ILE A 44 -7.45 -3.54 -13.86
C ILE A 44 -6.37 -4.12 -12.95
N GLY A 45 -6.80 -4.80 -11.88
CA GLY A 45 -5.92 -5.56 -10.99
C GLY A 45 -5.91 -5.11 -9.54
N ALA A 46 -5.09 -5.78 -8.75
CA ALA A 46 -4.97 -5.58 -7.29
C ALA A 46 -3.65 -4.89 -6.90
N SER A 47 -2.95 -4.26 -7.83
CA SER A 47 -1.58 -3.77 -7.59
C SER A 47 -1.52 -2.65 -6.56
N GLY A 48 -2.53 -1.78 -6.47
CA GLY A 48 -2.63 -0.81 -5.38
C GLY A 48 -2.68 -1.46 -3.98
N ILE A 49 -3.38 -2.60 -3.86
CA ILE A 49 -3.37 -3.40 -2.61
C ILE A 49 -1.97 -3.97 -2.36
N VAL A 50 -1.26 -4.42 -3.39
CA VAL A 50 0.12 -4.91 -3.26
C VAL A 50 1.05 -3.81 -2.74
N PHE A 51 0.95 -2.60 -3.27
CA PHE A 51 1.76 -1.46 -2.80
C PHE A 51 1.42 -1.07 -1.36
N MET A 52 0.13 -1.08 -0.99
CA MET A 52 -0.28 -0.93 0.41
C MET A 52 0.38 -2.00 1.30
N MET A 53 0.39 -3.26 0.88
CA MET A 53 1.03 -4.36 1.64
C MET A 53 2.55 -4.20 1.74
N ILE A 54 3.22 -3.80 0.65
CA ILE A 54 4.67 -3.55 0.63
C ILE A 54 5.03 -2.43 1.62
N ILE A 55 4.24 -1.37 1.68
CA ILE A 55 4.44 -0.32 2.67
C ILE A 55 4.16 -0.85 4.08
N LEU A 56 3.04 -1.51 4.33
CA LEU A 56 2.71 -2.04 5.65
C LEU A 56 3.74 -3.04 6.19
N VAL A 57 4.28 -3.91 5.33
CA VAL A 57 5.29 -4.90 5.74
C VAL A 57 6.60 -4.21 6.12
N SER A 58 6.90 -3.04 5.54
CA SER A 58 8.07 -2.25 5.92
C SER A 58 7.99 -1.70 7.36
N PHE A 59 6.79 -1.68 7.97
CA PHE A 59 6.54 -1.31 9.38
C PHE A 59 6.49 -2.53 10.32
N THR A 60 6.75 -3.76 9.86
CA THR A 60 6.55 -4.95 10.69
C THR A 60 7.54 -5.05 11.86
N ASN A 61 8.78 -4.57 11.70
CA ASN A 61 9.85 -4.67 12.69
C ASN A 61 10.14 -3.36 13.43
N SER A 62 9.19 -2.44 13.45
CA SER A 62 9.41 -1.05 13.88
C SER A 62 8.92 -0.84 15.31
N LYS A 63 9.73 -0.15 16.12
CA LYS A 63 9.35 0.28 17.46
C LYS A 63 8.30 1.39 17.37
N GLU A 64 7.52 1.56 18.42
CA GLU A 64 6.57 2.66 18.52
C GLU A 64 7.30 4.01 18.39
N ASN A 65 6.72 4.94 17.63
CA ASN A 65 7.24 6.29 17.36
C ASN A 65 8.55 6.39 16.56
N GLU A 66 9.02 5.29 15.95
CA GLU A 66 10.18 5.32 15.03
C GLU A 66 9.73 5.18 13.57
N ILE A 67 10.32 6.00 12.69
CA ILE A 67 10.20 5.79 11.24
C ILE A 67 11.15 4.65 10.84
N PRO A 68 10.65 3.54 10.29
CA PRO A 68 11.48 2.39 9.98
C PRO A 68 12.43 2.69 8.82
N LEU A 69 13.71 2.32 8.93
CA LEU A 69 14.64 2.44 7.79
C LEU A 69 14.14 1.66 6.57
N THR A 70 13.53 0.50 6.80
CA THR A 70 12.87 -0.32 5.77
C THR A 70 11.76 0.43 5.05
N PHE A 71 10.97 1.24 5.76
CA PHE A 71 9.95 2.09 5.15
C PHE A 71 10.58 3.16 4.27
N ILE A 72 11.62 3.83 4.76
CA ILE A 72 12.35 4.85 3.99
C ILE A 72 12.90 4.23 2.70
N LEU A 73 13.55 3.06 2.79
CA LEU A 73 14.09 2.36 1.62
C LEU A 73 12.99 1.95 0.63
N VAL A 74 11.88 1.39 1.11
CA VAL A 74 10.75 1.02 0.26
C VAL A 74 10.14 2.25 -0.41
N LEU A 75 9.98 3.36 0.31
CA LEU A 75 9.47 4.61 -0.23
C LEU A 75 10.35 5.11 -1.39
N PHE A 76 11.67 5.15 -1.23
CA PHE A 76 12.58 5.57 -2.29
C PHE A 76 12.62 4.60 -3.47
N LEU A 77 12.70 3.29 -3.22
CA LEU A 77 12.88 2.30 -4.28
C LEU A 77 11.61 2.01 -5.07
N TYR A 78 10.48 1.88 -4.38
CA TYR A 78 9.20 1.55 -5.02
C TYR A 78 8.43 2.80 -5.41
N ILE A 79 8.13 3.71 -4.48
CA ILE A 79 7.33 4.90 -4.80
C ILE A 79 8.13 5.91 -5.64
N GLY A 80 9.43 6.07 -5.37
CA GLY A 80 10.31 6.87 -6.22
C GLY A 80 10.28 6.41 -7.68
N LYS A 81 10.37 5.10 -7.92
CA LYS A 81 10.26 4.53 -9.28
C LYS A 81 8.92 4.87 -9.94
N GLU A 82 7.80 4.72 -9.23
CA GLU A 82 6.48 5.05 -9.77
C GLU A 82 6.36 6.53 -10.11
N LEU A 83 6.95 7.43 -9.31
CA LEU A 83 6.99 8.86 -9.62
C LEU A 83 7.78 9.17 -10.89
N PHE A 84 8.92 8.50 -11.11
CA PHE A 84 9.68 8.65 -12.36
C PHE A 84 8.91 8.09 -13.57
N MET A 85 8.28 6.94 -13.42
CA MET A 85 7.51 6.30 -14.49
C MET A 85 6.18 6.98 -14.78
N ALA A 86 5.62 7.75 -13.84
CA ALA A 86 4.39 8.51 -14.06
C ALA A 86 4.52 9.60 -15.14
N PHE A 87 5.75 9.95 -15.52
CA PHE A 87 6.04 10.82 -16.67
C PHE A 87 6.03 10.08 -18.02
N GLU A 88 5.88 8.74 -18.02
CA GLU A 88 5.75 7.90 -19.20
C GLU A 88 4.27 7.56 -19.52
N ASN A 89 4.01 6.86 -20.63
CA ASN A 89 2.66 6.70 -21.22
C ASN A 89 1.67 5.81 -20.44
N ASP A 90 2.08 5.18 -19.32
CA ASP A 90 1.17 4.48 -18.41
C ASP A 90 1.05 5.34 -17.14
N SER A 91 -0.09 5.98 -16.92
CA SER A 91 -0.29 6.88 -15.78
C SER A 91 -1.30 6.33 -14.77
N THR A 92 -2.22 5.47 -15.22
CA THR A 92 -3.27 4.87 -14.38
C THR A 92 -2.72 3.79 -13.44
N SER A 93 -1.81 2.94 -13.92
CA SER A 93 -1.20 1.89 -13.09
C SER A 93 -0.32 2.49 -11.99
N GLN A 94 0.51 3.47 -12.35
CA GLN A 94 1.41 4.24 -11.49
C GLN A 94 0.61 5.02 -10.46
N PHE A 95 -0.50 5.63 -10.88
CA PHE A 95 -1.45 6.25 -9.96
C PHE A 95 -1.96 5.26 -8.92
N ALA A 96 -2.41 4.07 -9.33
CA ALA A 96 -2.88 3.04 -8.41
C ALA A 96 -1.78 2.58 -7.42
N HIS A 97 -0.54 2.47 -7.88
CA HIS A 97 0.61 2.14 -7.02
C HIS A 97 0.91 3.23 -5.99
N ILE A 98 0.96 4.50 -6.41
CA ILE A 98 1.19 5.65 -5.54
C ILE A 98 0.08 5.76 -4.50
N MET A 99 -1.18 5.63 -4.92
CA MET A 99 -2.33 5.70 -4.00
C MET A 99 -2.34 4.53 -3.01
N GLY A 100 -2.03 3.32 -3.48
CA GLY A 100 -1.84 2.16 -2.62
C GLY A 100 -0.75 2.38 -1.57
N GLY A 101 0.39 2.92 -2.00
CA GLY A 101 1.51 3.24 -1.12
C GLY A 101 1.16 4.30 -0.07
N LEU A 102 0.43 5.35 -0.48
CA LEU A 102 -0.04 6.40 0.42
C LEU A 102 -0.98 5.84 1.49
N VAL A 103 -1.98 5.06 1.09
CA VAL A 103 -2.92 4.43 2.04
C VAL A 103 -2.19 3.48 2.98
N GLY A 104 -1.24 2.68 2.48
CA GLY A 104 -0.39 1.83 3.31
C GLY A 104 0.44 2.62 4.33
N ALA A 105 0.98 3.78 3.96
CA ALA A 105 1.72 4.66 4.87
C ALA A 105 0.81 5.23 5.95
N VAL A 106 -0.39 5.71 5.58
CA VAL A 106 -1.39 6.20 6.54
C VAL A 106 -1.72 5.11 7.57
N PHE A 107 -1.99 3.88 7.12
CA PHE A 107 -2.22 2.76 8.04
C PHE A 107 -1.00 2.43 8.91
N GLY A 108 0.20 2.44 8.32
CA GLY A 108 1.46 2.17 9.04
C GLY A 108 1.74 3.14 10.19
N PHE A 109 1.35 4.41 10.03
CA PHE A 109 1.51 5.47 11.04
C PHE A 109 0.31 5.62 11.99
N THR A 110 -0.81 4.92 11.77
CA THR A 110 -2.01 5.11 12.60
C THR A 110 -1.88 4.34 13.93
N PRO A 111 -1.80 5.04 15.09
CA PRO A 111 -1.52 4.41 16.38
C PRO A 111 -2.67 3.55 16.92
N PHE A 112 -3.90 3.77 16.45
CA PHE A 112 -5.08 3.01 16.89
C PHE A 112 -5.26 1.67 16.16
N ILE A 113 -4.48 1.41 15.11
CA ILE A 113 -4.49 0.10 14.43
C ILE A 113 -3.69 -0.88 15.28
N LYS A 114 -4.39 -1.66 16.08
CA LYS A 114 -3.80 -2.58 17.05
C LYS A 114 -3.05 -3.70 16.34
N LYS A 115 -1.73 -3.75 16.54
CA LYS A 115 -0.85 -4.86 16.17
C LYS A 115 -1.09 -6.00 17.17
N ARG A 116 -1.27 -7.23 16.67
CA ARG A 116 -1.50 -8.43 17.50
C ARG A 116 -0.21 -9.05 18.01
N ILE A 117 0.91 -8.76 17.34
CA ILE A 117 2.26 -9.29 17.59
C ILE A 117 3.27 -8.18 17.39
#